data_AF-A0A1R2BW04-F1
#
_entry.id   AF-A0A1R2BW04-F1
#
_cell.length_a   1.000
_cell.length_b   1.000
_cell.length_c   1.000
_cell.angle_alpha   90.00
_cell.angle_beta   90.00
_cell.angle_gamma   90.00
#
_symmetry.space_group_name_H-M   'P 1'
#
loop_
_entity.id
_entity.type
_entity.pdbx_description
1 polymer ?
#
loop_
_entity_poly.entity_id
_entity_poly.type
_entity_poly.pdbx_seq_one_letter_code
_entity_poly.pdbx_strand_id
1 'polypeptide(L)'
;MNLKQSLQYKQTIENLKTETKKLREQLCLDNLQQSNLGVETEIARLQEQGDNFARKIEIEKKKIADLDQKIAMMTEKLKAQREAIGGAQGAKETNEGIARKIKSLENKLDKSLQKYNEAIAHNKQLREQIDKLRRERVVYDSIYKKLEEELQSKKEEMKRIVKKGYKAKKKRDEAKRKMEELKKEAEKEQEEFEKHWQDLGKLIEQDKKIKEFISQEESVEVPEPPENAELAALNKKVAKSAWNIAKEKASVKMYLEKVEMYEEAFRKIEEATGISDIDELVKTFVEAEMQNYSLFNTVNDLAGDMEKLEQQINEIKAEIEKYKNHGFSADNQRKKQMKELEQKLEKTEKKAYEYETRYANNQEMLDSLKAGIQELFERLGCTLNPHSDVLGNPGITDSNILQYMGQIEEKTNSVIHQYNSLNPMNSQTLSMTTSAPPPLLPTSNRIALDLPSVPDKDKADDEETSLPMTVKEMKAISMKKLEEGCDKRKKFK
;
A
#
# COMPACT_ATOMS: atom_id res chain seq x y z
N MET A 1 137.51 -119.22 -18.14
CA MET A 1 137.13 -118.12 -19.06
C MET A 1 135.62 -117.88 -19.19
N ASN A 2 134.73 -118.57 -18.44
CA ASN A 2 133.26 -118.50 -18.68
C ASN A 2 132.39 -117.81 -17.60
N LEU A 3 132.94 -117.36 -16.46
CA LEU A 3 132.13 -116.77 -15.38
C LEU A 3 131.96 -115.23 -15.46
N LYS A 4 132.94 -114.51 -16.03
CA LYS A 4 132.92 -113.03 -16.10
C LYS A 4 131.90 -112.51 -17.12
N GLN A 5 131.73 -113.22 -18.24
CA GLN A 5 130.72 -112.89 -19.26
C GLN A 5 129.29 -113.10 -18.73
N SER A 6 129.04 -114.19 -17.99
CA SER A 6 127.71 -114.46 -17.41
C SER A 6 127.25 -113.39 -16.41
N LEU A 7 128.18 -112.82 -15.62
CA LEU A 7 127.85 -111.73 -14.69
C LEU A 7 127.52 -110.42 -15.43
N GLN A 8 128.26 -110.09 -16.48
CA GLN A 8 127.96 -108.93 -17.33
C GLN A 8 126.59 -109.06 -18.02
N TYR A 9 126.24 -110.25 -18.53
CA TYR A 9 124.92 -110.49 -19.13
C TYR A 9 123.77 -110.40 -18.11
N LYS A 10 123.98 -110.84 -16.85
CA LYS A 10 122.97 -110.65 -15.80
C LYS A 10 122.76 -109.18 -15.44
N GLN A 11 123.84 -108.40 -15.41
CA GLN A 11 123.79 -106.98 -15.05
C GLN A 11 123.12 -106.13 -16.16
N THR A 12 123.34 -106.46 -17.44
CA THR A 12 122.60 -105.83 -18.55
C THR A 12 121.13 -106.22 -18.57
N ILE A 13 120.77 -107.45 -18.22
CA ILE A 13 119.35 -107.87 -18.12
C ILE A 13 118.63 -107.16 -16.97
N GLU A 14 119.28 -107.00 -15.81
CA GLU A 14 118.74 -106.22 -14.69
C GLU A 14 118.53 -104.75 -15.09
N ASN A 15 119.52 -104.12 -15.73
CA ASN A 15 119.38 -102.75 -16.22
C ASN A 15 118.23 -102.61 -17.23
N LEU A 16 118.14 -103.52 -18.21
CA LEU A 16 117.04 -103.52 -19.18
C LEU A 16 115.68 -103.74 -18.51
N LYS A 17 115.58 -104.55 -17.46
CA LYS A 17 114.36 -104.72 -16.66
C LYS A 17 113.97 -103.46 -15.89
N THR A 18 114.94 -102.77 -15.30
CA THR A 18 114.67 -101.49 -14.63
C THR A 18 114.26 -100.41 -15.62
N GLU A 19 114.83 -100.41 -16.82
CA GLU A 19 114.50 -99.49 -17.90
C GLU A 19 113.11 -99.78 -18.50
N THR A 20 112.75 -101.05 -18.70
CA THR A 20 111.38 -101.42 -19.11
C THR A 20 110.35 -101.10 -18.03
N LYS A 21 110.71 -101.20 -16.75
CA LYS A 21 109.82 -100.79 -15.65
C LYS A 21 109.60 -99.28 -15.65
N LYS A 22 110.66 -98.49 -15.83
CA LYS A 22 110.58 -97.03 -15.96
C LYS A 22 109.77 -96.60 -17.19
N LEU A 23 109.97 -97.24 -18.34
CA LEU A 23 109.20 -96.98 -19.56
C LEU A 23 107.71 -97.33 -19.41
N ARG A 24 107.38 -98.41 -18.68
CA ARG A 24 105.97 -98.74 -18.36
C ARG A 24 105.34 -97.73 -17.41
N GLU A 25 106.08 -97.26 -16.40
CA GLU A 25 105.61 -96.21 -15.50
C GLU A 25 105.40 -94.88 -16.24
N GLN A 26 106.30 -94.52 -17.16
CA GLN A 26 106.15 -93.34 -18.02
C GLN A 26 104.96 -93.47 -18.98
N LEU A 27 104.77 -94.61 -19.63
CA LEU A 27 103.60 -94.83 -20.51
C LEU A 27 102.27 -94.78 -19.74
N CYS A 28 102.23 -95.21 -18.48
CA CYS A 28 101.03 -95.10 -17.66
C CYS A 28 100.72 -93.63 -17.30
N LEU A 29 101.76 -92.84 -17.00
CA LEU A 29 101.64 -91.40 -16.77
C LEU A 29 101.21 -90.64 -18.03
N ASP A 30 101.81 -90.94 -19.18
CA ASP A 30 101.45 -90.32 -20.47
C ASP A 30 100.02 -90.68 -20.91
N ASN A 31 99.54 -91.90 -20.65
CA ASN A 31 98.15 -92.27 -20.96
C ASN A 31 97.12 -91.60 -20.04
N LEU A 32 97.49 -91.30 -18.78
CA LEU A 32 96.65 -90.49 -17.88
C LEU A 32 96.64 -89.01 -18.30
N GLN A 33 97.75 -88.48 -18.79
CA GLN A 33 97.86 -87.11 -19.28
C GLN A 33 97.28 -86.89 -20.70
N GLN A 34 97.21 -87.94 -21.54
CA GLN A 34 96.50 -87.92 -22.82
C GLN A 34 94.98 -88.09 -22.69
N SER A 35 94.45 -88.24 -21.48
CA SER A 35 93.01 -88.10 -21.29
C SER A 35 92.61 -86.63 -21.50
N ASN A 36 91.87 -86.38 -22.58
CA ASN A 36 91.28 -85.09 -23.00
C ASN A 36 90.31 -84.43 -21.97
N LEU A 37 90.39 -84.81 -20.69
CA LEU A 37 89.49 -84.43 -19.60
C LEU A 37 89.38 -82.91 -19.37
N GLY A 38 90.45 -82.14 -19.67
CA GLY A 38 90.45 -80.68 -19.47
C GLY A 38 89.72 -79.88 -20.55
N VAL A 39 89.76 -80.34 -21.80
CA VAL A 39 89.07 -79.67 -22.92
C VAL A 39 87.59 -80.05 -22.93
N GLU A 40 87.28 -81.30 -22.59
CA GLU A 40 85.91 -81.80 -22.51
C GLU A 40 85.10 -81.15 -21.36
N THR A 41 85.76 -80.85 -20.23
CA THR A 41 85.13 -80.12 -19.11
C THR A 41 84.86 -78.65 -19.43
N GLU A 42 85.75 -77.97 -20.15
CA GLU A 42 85.54 -76.56 -20.55
C GLU A 42 84.49 -76.43 -21.66
N ILE A 43 84.44 -77.37 -22.61
CA ILE A 43 83.36 -77.45 -23.61
C ILE A 43 82.01 -77.68 -22.93
N ALA A 44 81.94 -78.58 -21.94
CA ALA A 44 80.72 -78.82 -21.17
C ALA A 44 80.27 -77.56 -20.41
N ARG A 45 81.20 -76.81 -19.82
CA ARG A 45 80.92 -75.53 -19.13
C ARG A 45 80.35 -74.48 -20.07
N LEU A 46 80.94 -74.32 -21.27
CA LEU A 46 80.47 -73.36 -22.27
C LEU A 46 79.12 -73.77 -22.89
N GLN A 47 78.89 -75.08 -23.08
CA GLN A 47 77.57 -75.60 -23.48
C GLN A 47 76.52 -75.31 -22.41
N GLU A 48 76.82 -75.54 -21.13
CA GLU A 48 75.89 -75.23 -20.03
C GLU A 48 75.60 -73.72 -19.96
N GLN A 49 76.60 -72.87 -20.19
CA GLN A 49 76.40 -71.42 -20.29
C GLN A 49 75.55 -71.03 -21.51
N GLY A 50 75.80 -71.66 -22.67
CA GLY A 50 75.00 -71.50 -23.88
C GLY A 50 73.54 -71.86 -23.65
N ASP A 51 73.28 -73.01 -23.02
CA ASP A 51 71.94 -73.49 -22.67
C ASP A 51 71.26 -72.59 -21.63
N ASN A 52 72.02 -72.03 -20.68
CA ASN A 52 71.52 -71.06 -19.72
C ASN A 52 71.11 -69.73 -20.40
N PHE A 53 71.93 -69.21 -21.32
CA PHE A 53 71.58 -68.01 -22.09
C PHE A 53 70.44 -68.26 -23.06
N ALA A 54 70.39 -69.43 -23.73
CA ALA A 54 69.27 -69.83 -24.57
C ALA A 54 67.96 -69.89 -23.77
N ARG A 55 67.98 -70.48 -22.56
CA ARG A 55 66.83 -70.46 -21.65
C ARG A 55 66.42 -69.05 -21.24
N LYS A 56 67.37 -68.17 -20.90
CA LYS A 56 67.07 -66.77 -20.57
C LYS A 56 66.46 -66.01 -21.74
N ILE A 57 67.00 -66.17 -22.94
CA ILE A 57 66.46 -65.56 -24.17
C ILE A 57 65.04 -66.06 -24.42
N GLU A 58 64.77 -67.35 -24.23
CA GLU A 58 63.43 -67.91 -24.40
C GLU A 58 62.42 -67.35 -23.38
N ILE A 59 62.86 -67.17 -22.13
CA ILE A 59 62.03 -66.53 -21.09
C ILE A 59 61.75 -65.06 -21.44
N GLU A 60 62.76 -64.30 -21.87
CA GLU A 60 62.57 -62.91 -22.27
C GLU A 60 61.70 -62.78 -23.52
N LYS A 61 61.83 -63.69 -24.50
CA LYS A 61 60.92 -63.74 -25.66
C LYS A 61 59.47 -63.98 -25.26
N LYS A 62 59.23 -64.87 -24.30
CA LYS A 62 57.88 -65.09 -23.75
C LYS A 62 57.35 -63.85 -23.03
N LYS A 63 58.19 -63.17 -22.23
CA LYS A 63 57.80 -61.90 -21.59
C LYS A 63 57.47 -60.82 -22.61
N ILE A 64 58.24 -60.70 -23.69
CA ILE A 64 57.97 -59.76 -24.77
C ILE A 64 56.62 -60.09 -25.42
N ALA A 65 56.36 -61.36 -25.73
CA ALA A 65 55.07 -61.78 -26.29
C ALA A 65 53.88 -61.46 -25.35
N ASP A 66 54.03 -61.70 -24.04
CA ASP A 66 53.02 -61.37 -23.04
C ASP A 66 52.79 -59.85 -22.93
N LEU A 67 53.86 -59.06 -23.02
CA LEU A 67 53.78 -57.60 -23.01
C LEU A 67 53.14 -57.07 -24.29
N ASP A 68 53.47 -57.61 -25.46
CA ASP A 68 52.87 -57.26 -26.74
C ASP A 68 51.37 -57.59 -26.75
N GLN A 69 50.98 -58.73 -26.18
CA GLN A 69 49.57 -59.08 -26.01
C GLN A 69 48.86 -58.08 -25.08
N LYS A 70 49.48 -57.68 -23.96
CA LYS A 70 48.92 -56.66 -23.06
C LYS A 70 48.82 -55.29 -23.74
N ILE A 71 49.81 -54.89 -24.53
CA ILE A 71 49.77 -53.65 -25.31
C ILE A 71 48.61 -53.72 -26.30
N ALA A 72 48.47 -54.81 -27.05
CA ALA A 72 47.35 -55.00 -27.97
C ALA A 72 45.99 -54.86 -27.27
N MET A 73 45.79 -55.57 -26.15
CA MET A 73 44.56 -55.47 -25.36
C MET A 73 44.29 -54.06 -24.85
N MET A 74 45.31 -53.34 -24.38
CA MET A 74 45.15 -51.96 -23.90
C MET A 74 44.87 -50.98 -25.04
N THR A 75 45.49 -51.16 -26.21
CA THR A 75 45.20 -50.35 -27.40
C THR A 75 43.78 -50.57 -27.91
N GLU A 76 43.28 -51.80 -27.85
CA GLU A 76 41.89 -52.12 -28.22
C GLU A 76 40.90 -51.50 -27.23
N LYS A 77 41.16 -51.60 -25.92
CA LYS A 77 40.35 -50.92 -24.89
C LYS A 77 40.36 -49.39 -25.06
N LEU A 78 41.52 -48.79 -25.35
CA LEU A 78 41.63 -47.36 -25.62
C LEU A 78 40.86 -46.96 -26.87
N LYS A 79 40.90 -47.76 -27.93
CA LYS A 79 40.13 -47.53 -29.16
C LYS A 79 38.63 -47.62 -28.88
N ALA A 80 38.18 -48.66 -28.17
CA ALA A 80 36.78 -48.82 -27.78
C ALA A 80 36.27 -47.64 -26.92
N GLN A 81 37.06 -47.17 -25.95
CA GLN A 81 36.71 -45.98 -25.17
C GLN A 81 36.69 -44.70 -26.02
N ARG A 82 37.63 -44.55 -26.96
CA ARG A 82 37.69 -43.39 -27.86
C ARG A 82 36.51 -43.34 -28.83
N GLU A 83 36.06 -44.50 -29.31
CA GLU A 83 34.85 -44.67 -30.11
C GLU A 83 33.58 -44.43 -29.27
N ALA A 84 33.52 -44.95 -28.04
CA ALA A 84 32.39 -44.75 -27.13
C ALA A 84 32.22 -43.28 -26.71
N ILE A 85 33.32 -42.54 -26.54
CA ILE A 85 33.30 -41.10 -26.22
C ILE A 85 33.04 -40.24 -27.48
N GLY A 86 32.99 -40.84 -28.67
CA GLY A 86 32.77 -40.12 -29.93
C GLY A 86 33.94 -39.22 -30.33
N GLY A 87 35.15 -39.54 -29.87
CA GLY A 87 36.34 -38.73 -30.04
C GLY A 87 36.27 -37.34 -29.37
N ALA A 88 37.32 -36.53 -29.58
CA ALA A 88 37.36 -35.15 -29.07
C ALA A 88 36.32 -34.22 -29.72
N GLN A 89 35.81 -34.60 -30.89
CA GLN A 89 34.81 -33.85 -31.65
C GLN A 89 33.38 -34.12 -31.12
N GLY A 90 33.06 -35.35 -30.72
CA GLY A 90 31.77 -35.68 -30.12
C GLY A 90 31.50 -34.93 -28.82
N ALA A 91 32.53 -34.77 -27.97
CA ALA A 91 32.43 -33.96 -26.75
C ALA A 91 32.23 -32.45 -27.02
N LYS A 92 32.77 -31.92 -28.13
CA LYS A 92 32.54 -30.53 -28.53
C LYS A 92 31.13 -30.33 -29.08
N GLU A 93 30.65 -31.23 -29.94
CA GLU A 93 29.31 -31.16 -30.52
C GLU A 93 28.20 -31.33 -29.47
N THR A 94 28.39 -32.20 -28.47
CA THR A 94 27.46 -32.31 -27.35
C THR A 94 27.45 -31.04 -26.50
N ASN A 95 28.62 -30.46 -26.19
CA ASN A 95 28.71 -29.19 -25.47
C ASN A 95 28.08 -28.03 -26.24
N GLU A 96 28.29 -27.95 -27.56
CA GLU A 96 27.64 -26.95 -28.43
C GLU A 96 26.13 -27.18 -28.54
N GLY A 97 25.68 -28.43 -28.52
CA GLY A 97 24.25 -28.79 -28.42
C GLY A 97 23.63 -28.31 -27.10
N ILE A 98 24.32 -28.54 -25.98
CA ILE A 98 23.91 -28.07 -24.65
C ILE A 98 23.90 -26.54 -24.60
N ALA A 99 24.94 -25.86 -25.12
CA ALA A 99 25.00 -24.40 -25.16
C ALA A 99 23.85 -23.80 -26.00
N ARG A 100 23.53 -24.39 -27.16
CA ARG A 100 22.35 -24.00 -27.95
C ARG A 100 21.05 -24.21 -27.20
N LYS A 101 20.94 -25.29 -26.42
CA LYS A 101 19.76 -25.57 -25.60
C LYS A 101 19.62 -24.56 -24.46
N ILE A 102 20.72 -24.23 -23.77
CA ILE A 102 20.78 -23.20 -22.73
C ILE A 102 20.30 -21.87 -23.32
N LYS A 103 20.88 -21.42 -24.43
CA LYS A 103 20.48 -20.18 -25.11
C LYS A 103 19.01 -20.18 -25.53
N SER A 104 18.47 -21.34 -25.95
CA SER A 104 17.04 -21.47 -26.28
C SER A 104 16.15 -21.35 -25.04
N LEU A 105 16.57 -21.92 -23.91
CA LEU A 105 15.84 -21.84 -22.64
C LEU A 105 15.90 -20.44 -22.05
N GLU A 106 17.05 -19.77 -22.09
CA GLU A 106 17.22 -18.37 -21.70
C GLU A 106 16.28 -17.47 -22.52
N ASN A 107 16.29 -17.59 -23.85
CA ASN A 107 15.36 -16.84 -24.70
C ASN A 107 13.88 -17.12 -24.40
N LYS A 108 13.53 -18.35 -23.98
CA LYS A 108 12.17 -18.68 -23.56
C LYS A 108 11.82 -18.06 -22.21
N LEU A 109 12.78 -18.05 -21.28
CA LEU A 109 12.63 -17.41 -19.98
C LEU A 109 12.43 -15.90 -20.15
N ASP A 110 13.27 -15.24 -20.96
CA ASP A 110 13.17 -13.81 -21.23
C ASP A 110 11.83 -13.43 -21.86
N LYS A 111 11.36 -14.21 -22.84
CA LYS A 111 10.03 -14.02 -23.43
C LYS A 111 8.91 -14.21 -22.42
N SER A 112 9.07 -15.15 -21.48
CA SER A 112 8.09 -15.38 -20.41
C SER A 112 8.10 -14.22 -19.40
N LEU A 113 9.28 -13.72 -19.03
CA LEU A 113 9.47 -12.57 -18.15
C LEU A 113 8.91 -11.29 -18.78
N GLN A 114 9.14 -11.08 -20.06
CA GLN A 114 8.56 -9.94 -20.79
C GLN A 114 7.02 -10.00 -20.74
N LYS A 115 6.41 -11.14 -21.07
CA LYS A 115 4.95 -11.33 -20.99
C LYS A 115 4.41 -11.14 -19.57
N TYR A 116 5.16 -11.60 -18.57
CA TYR A 116 4.81 -11.42 -17.17
C TYR A 116 4.82 -9.94 -16.76
N ASN A 117 5.87 -9.21 -17.16
CA ASN A 117 5.97 -7.77 -16.91
C ASN A 117 4.88 -6.97 -17.64
N GLU A 118 4.58 -7.32 -18.88
CA GLU A 118 3.45 -6.75 -19.64
C GLU A 118 2.11 -7.02 -18.93
N ALA A 119 1.89 -8.25 -18.45
CA ALA A 119 0.69 -8.59 -17.68
C ALA A 119 0.60 -7.81 -16.36
N ILE A 120 1.72 -7.60 -15.65
CA ILE A 120 1.77 -6.75 -14.45
C ILE A 120 1.43 -5.30 -14.80
N ALA A 121 2.02 -4.74 -15.86
CA ALA A 121 1.75 -3.38 -16.28
C ALA A 121 0.27 -3.20 -16.63
N HIS A 122 -0.33 -4.14 -17.36
CA HIS A 122 -1.75 -4.15 -17.65
C HIS A 122 -2.61 -4.29 -16.38
N ASN A 123 -2.21 -5.16 -15.43
CA ASN A 123 -2.91 -5.30 -14.16
C ASN A 123 -2.85 -4.00 -13.33
N LYS A 124 -1.73 -3.29 -13.35
CA LYS A 124 -1.57 -1.98 -12.72
C LYS A 124 -2.52 -0.96 -13.36
N GLN A 125 -2.57 -0.88 -14.68
CA GLN A 125 -3.51 -0.01 -15.39
C GLN A 125 -4.97 -0.32 -15.05
N LEU A 126 -5.36 -1.60 -15.00
CA LEU A 126 -6.71 -2.00 -14.59
C LEU A 126 -7.01 -1.60 -13.14
N ARG A 127 -6.06 -1.72 -12.21
CA ARG A 127 -6.24 -1.27 -10.82
C ARG A 127 -6.44 0.25 -10.76
N GLU A 128 -5.65 1.02 -11.50
CA GLU A 128 -5.81 2.47 -11.57
C GLU A 128 -7.16 2.87 -12.16
N GLN A 129 -7.66 2.16 -13.18
CA GLN A 129 -9.00 2.35 -13.72
C GLN A 129 -10.09 2.03 -12.69
N ILE A 130 -9.95 0.93 -11.94
CA ILE A 130 -10.88 0.57 -10.86
C ILE A 130 -10.90 1.67 -9.79
N ASP A 131 -9.74 2.19 -9.39
CA ASP A 131 -9.67 3.25 -8.38
C ASP A 131 -10.20 4.59 -8.89
N LYS A 132 -10.06 4.88 -10.18
CA LYS A 132 -10.72 6.02 -10.84
C LYS A 132 -12.25 5.86 -10.77
N LEU A 133 -12.77 4.72 -11.21
CA LEU A 133 -14.21 4.44 -11.18
C LEU A 133 -14.79 4.45 -9.76
N ARG A 134 -14.03 3.99 -8.77
CA ARG A 134 -14.43 4.06 -7.35
C ARG A 134 -14.52 5.49 -6.85
N ARG A 135 -13.55 6.34 -7.18
CA ARG A 135 -13.59 7.78 -6.83
C ARG A 135 -14.77 8.46 -7.50
N GLU A 136 -14.98 8.22 -8.80
CA GLU A 136 -16.14 8.73 -9.54
C GLU A 136 -17.45 8.27 -8.88
N ARG A 137 -17.59 6.99 -8.51
CA ARG A 137 -18.77 6.48 -7.83
C ARG A 137 -19.04 7.19 -6.50
N VAL A 138 -18.01 7.45 -5.69
CA VAL A 138 -18.19 8.20 -4.42
C VAL A 138 -18.68 9.62 -4.69
N VAL A 139 -18.16 10.28 -5.72
CA VAL A 139 -18.64 11.60 -6.13
C VAL A 139 -20.09 11.52 -6.60
N TYR A 140 -20.45 10.56 -7.44
CA TYR A 140 -21.83 10.35 -7.87
C TYR A 140 -22.77 10.07 -6.70
N ASP A 141 -22.43 9.16 -5.79
CA ASP A 141 -23.23 8.85 -4.61
C ASP A 141 -23.46 10.12 -3.76
N SER A 142 -22.44 10.99 -3.63
CA SER A 142 -22.59 12.27 -2.92
C SER A 142 -23.54 13.25 -3.63
N ILE A 143 -23.49 13.31 -4.97
CA ILE A 143 -24.37 14.16 -5.78
C ILE A 143 -25.80 13.62 -5.72
N TYR A 144 -25.99 12.30 -5.84
CA TYR A 144 -27.30 11.67 -5.72
C TYR A 144 -27.94 11.95 -4.36
N LYS A 145 -27.17 11.86 -3.27
CA LYS A 145 -27.67 12.18 -1.94
C LYS A 145 -28.10 13.64 -1.81
N LYS A 146 -27.32 14.59 -2.35
CA LYS A 146 -27.70 16.01 -2.39
C LYS A 146 -28.98 16.24 -3.19
N LEU A 147 -29.07 15.64 -4.37
CA LEU A 147 -30.28 15.72 -5.21
C LEU A 147 -31.51 15.13 -4.52
N GLU A 148 -31.34 14.03 -3.78
CA GLU A 148 -32.42 13.41 -3.00
C GLU A 148 -32.87 14.32 -1.85
N GLU A 149 -31.94 14.94 -1.13
CA GLU A 149 -32.22 15.92 -0.08
C GLU A 149 -32.95 17.16 -0.64
N GLU A 150 -32.49 17.69 -1.78
CA GLU A 150 -33.14 18.80 -2.48
C GLU A 150 -34.56 18.44 -2.94
N LEU A 151 -34.74 17.25 -3.51
CA LEU A 151 -36.05 16.76 -3.95
C LEU A 151 -37.01 16.61 -2.77
N GLN A 152 -36.52 16.11 -1.64
CA GLN A 152 -37.31 16.01 -0.42
C GLN A 152 -37.69 17.39 0.13
N SER A 153 -36.74 18.34 0.16
CA SER A 153 -36.99 19.72 0.55
C SER A 153 -38.06 20.38 -0.33
N LYS A 154 -37.96 20.21 -1.66
CA LYS A 154 -38.96 20.71 -2.62
C LYS A 154 -40.33 20.05 -2.44
N LYS A 155 -40.37 18.75 -2.13
CA LYS A 155 -41.62 18.04 -1.83
C LYS A 155 -42.27 18.58 -0.55
N GLU A 156 -41.49 18.92 0.47
CA GLU A 156 -42.00 19.56 1.67
C GLU A 156 -42.48 20.99 1.42
N GLU A 157 -41.75 21.77 0.63
CA GLU A 157 -42.16 23.10 0.20
C GLU A 157 -43.49 23.05 -0.55
N MET A 158 -43.63 22.13 -1.51
CA MET A 158 -44.88 21.87 -2.22
C MET A 158 -46.02 21.53 -1.24
N LYS A 159 -45.80 20.62 -0.28
CA LYS A 159 -46.79 20.32 0.76
C LYS A 159 -47.19 21.55 1.58
N ARG A 160 -46.24 22.43 1.92
CA ARG A 160 -46.52 23.69 2.64
C ARG A 160 -47.38 24.62 1.80
N ILE A 161 -47.04 24.82 0.53
CA ILE A 161 -47.81 25.67 -0.40
C ILE A 161 -49.23 25.12 -0.57
N VAL A 162 -49.39 23.83 -0.76
CA VAL A 162 -50.69 23.17 -0.86
C VAL A 162 -51.52 23.39 0.41
N LYS A 163 -50.94 23.22 1.61
CA LYS A 163 -51.62 23.52 2.89
C LYS A 163 -52.04 24.99 3.00
N LYS A 164 -51.17 25.93 2.58
CA LYS A 164 -51.52 27.36 2.53
C LYS A 164 -52.67 27.60 1.55
N GLY A 165 -52.65 26.96 0.38
CA GLY A 165 -53.73 27.00 -0.61
C GLY A 165 -55.06 26.49 -0.05
N TYR A 166 -55.07 25.36 0.66
CA TYR A 166 -56.27 24.86 1.33
C TYR A 166 -56.80 25.81 2.40
N LYS A 167 -55.92 26.44 3.21
CA LYS A 167 -56.33 27.45 4.20
C LYS A 167 -56.95 28.68 3.53
N ALA A 168 -56.34 29.18 2.46
CA ALA A 168 -56.87 30.30 1.69
C ALA A 168 -58.23 29.96 1.05
N LYS A 169 -58.34 28.76 0.47
CA LYS A 169 -59.59 28.25 -0.09
C LYS A 169 -60.69 28.15 0.98
N LYS A 170 -60.37 27.61 2.16
CA LYS A 170 -61.32 27.53 3.28
C LYS A 170 -61.81 28.91 3.71
N LYS A 171 -60.91 29.88 3.88
CA LYS A 171 -61.27 31.28 4.20
C LYS A 171 -62.16 31.91 3.14
N ARG A 172 -61.84 31.68 1.86
CA ARG A 172 -62.66 32.16 0.74
C ARG A 172 -64.05 31.53 0.77
N ASP A 173 -64.15 30.24 1.02
CA ASP A 173 -65.43 29.53 1.04
C ASP A 173 -66.28 29.95 2.26
N GLU A 174 -65.65 30.20 3.42
CA GLU A 174 -66.31 30.81 4.60
C GLU A 174 -66.82 32.22 4.31
N ALA A 175 -66.01 33.06 3.66
CA ALA A 175 -66.41 34.42 3.27
C ALA A 175 -67.56 34.41 2.25
N LYS A 176 -67.52 33.49 1.27
CA LYS A 176 -68.62 33.28 0.31
C LYS A 176 -69.90 32.85 1.02
N ARG A 177 -69.82 31.93 1.99
CA ARG A 177 -70.99 31.50 2.76
C ARG A 177 -71.61 32.66 3.54
N LYS A 178 -70.79 33.48 4.22
CA LYS A 178 -71.27 34.68 4.92
C LYS A 178 -71.89 35.70 3.96
N MET A 179 -71.30 35.89 2.78
CA MET A 179 -71.84 36.78 1.76
C MET A 179 -73.21 36.29 1.28
N GLU A 180 -73.38 34.98 1.10
CA GLU A 180 -74.66 34.39 0.69
C GLU A 180 -75.72 34.42 1.80
N GLU A 181 -75.31 34.25 3.06
CA GLU A 181 -76.18 34.46 4.24
C GLU A 181 -76.67 35.92 4.31
N LEU A 182 -75.76 36.90 4.25
CA LEU A 182 -76.12 38.33 4.25
C LEU A 182 -76.98 38.72 3.06
N LYS A 183 -76.73 38.15 1.88
CA LYS A 183 -77.57 38.40 0.70
C LYS A 183 -79.00 37.92 0.91
N LYS A 184 -79.19 36.74 1.50
CA LYS A 184 -80.52 36.21 1.83
C LYS A 184 -81.23 37.06 2.89
N GLU A 185 -80.48 37.57 3.87
CA GLU A 185 -81.03 38.46 4.89
C GLU A 185 -81.47 39.80 4.28
N ALA A 186 -80.64 40.42 3.44
CA ALA A 186 -80.98 41.62 2.70
C ALA A 186 -82.19 41.43 1.76
N GLU A 187 -82.30 40.27 1.08
CA GLU A 187 -83.47 39.95 0.24
C GLU A 187 -84.75 39.84 1.09
N LYS A 188 -84.69 39.26 2.28
CA LYS A 188 -85.84 39.20 3.21
C LYS A 188 -86.23 40.57 3.73
N GLU A 189 -85.27 41.37 4.19
CA GLU A 189 -85.53 42.74 4.66
C GLU A 189 -86.11 43.60 3.54
N GLN A 190 -85.66 43.42 2.30
CA GLN A 190 -86.22 44.10 1.14
C GLN A 190 -87.64 43.65 0.84
N GLU A 191 -87.94 42.35 0.93
CA GLU A 191 -89.31 41.84 0.77
C GLU A 191 -90.25 42.36 1.87
N GLU A 192 -89.77 42.43 3.12
CA GLU A 192 -90.51 43.02 4.25
C GLU A 192 -90.74 44.52 4.05
N PHE A 193 -89.71 45.25 3.62
CA PHE A 193 -89.83 46.67 3.29
C PHE A 193 -90.82 46.91 2.15
N GLU A 194 -90.79 46.08 1.10
CA GLU A 194 -91.73 46.19 -0.01
C GLU A 194 -93.17 45.91 0.43
N LYS A 195 -93.40 44.92 1.31
CA LYS A 195 -94.71 44.69 1.94
C LYS A 195 -95.17 45.91 2.75
N HIS A 196 -94.31 46.43 3.62
CA HIS A 196 -94.61 47.64 4.39
C HIS A 196 -94.89 48.85 3.50
N TRP A 197 -94.14 49.01 2.41
CA TRP A 197 -94.33 50.07 1.42
C TRP A 197 -95.68 49.94 0.69
N GLN A 198 -96.04 48.73 0.27
CA GLN A 198 -97.33 48.45 -0.36
C GLN A 198 -98.48 48.74 0.62
N ASP A 199 -98.36 48.35 1.88
CA ASP A 199 -99.39 48.59 2.89
C ASP A 199 -99.54 50.08 3.24
N LEU A 200 -98.43 50.82 3.36
CA LEU A 200 -98.46 52.29 3.48
C LEU A 200 -99.07 52.93 2.23
N GLY A 201 -98.72 52.44 1.04
CA GLY A 201 -99.29 52.91 -0.23
C GLY A 201 -100.81 52.74 -0.29
N LYS A 202 -101.32 51.57 0.12
CA LYS A 202 -102.77 51.32 0.26
C LYS A 202 -103.40 52.26 1.28
N LEU A 203 -102.76 52.50 2.42
CA LEU A 203 -103.29 53.40 3.44
C LEU A 203 -103.36 54.85 2.93
N ILE A 204 -102.35 55.30 2.20
CA ILE A 204 -102.35 56.62 1.55
C ILE A 204 -103.42 56.68 0.44
N GLU A 205 -103.61 55.62 -0.34
CA GLU A 205 -104.66 55.59 -1.36
C GLU A 205 -106.06 55.59 -0.73
N GLN A 206 -106.25 54.89 0.39
CA GLN A 206 -107.47 54.96 1.19
C GLN A 206 -107.69 56.39 1.74
N ASP A 207 -106.67 57.00 2.33
CA ASP A 207 -106.73 58.39 2.85
C ASP A 207 -106.99 59.40 1.71
N LYS A 208 -106.37 59.21 0.55
CA LYS A 208 -106.62 60.01 -0.65
C LYS A 208 -108.04 59.82 -1.17
N LYS A 209 -108.57 58.60 -1.21
CA LYS A 209 -109.97 58.33 -1.57
C LYS A 209 -110.93 58.98 -0.58
N ILE A 210 -110.67 58.91 0.72
CA ILE A 210 -111.46 59.60 1.75
C ILE A 210 -111.40 61.11 1.55
N LYS A 211 -110.22 61.66 1.29
CA LYS A 211 -110.02 63.09 1.04
C LYS A 211 -110.65 63.57 -0.26
N GLU A 212 -110.62 62.76 -1.32
CA GLU A 212 -111.34 63.02 -2.58
C GLU A 212 -112.86 62.89 -2.38
N PHE A 213 -113.33 62.00 -1.50
CA PHE A 213 -114.74 61.90 -1.11
C PHE A 213 -115.20 63.14 -0.33
N ILE A 214 -114.39 63.60 0.65
CA ILE A 214 -114.64 64.84 1.41
C ILE A 214 -114.57 66.07 0.48
N SER A 215 -113.64 66.07 -0.48
CA SER A 215 -113.51 67.15 -1.48
C SER A 215 -114.61 67.12 -2.55
N GLN A 216 -115.36 66.03 -2.70
CA GLN A 216 -116.57 65.96 -3.53
C GLN A 216 -117.84 66.38 -2.75
N GLU A 217 -117.81 66.43 -1.42
CA GLU A 217 -118.95 66.82 -0.58
C GLU A 217 -118.93 68.30 -0.14
N GLU A 218 -117.85 69.05 -0.35
CA GLU A 218 -117.74 70.45 0.06
C GLU A 218 -117.48 71.38 -1.15
N SER A 219 -118.56 71.80 -1.80
CA SER A 219 -118.57 72.92 -2.75
C SER A 219 -119.55 74.01 -2.28
N VAL A 220 -119.14 74.84 -1.31
CA VAL A 220 -119.75 76.14 -1.03
C VAL A 220 -118.65 77.15 -0.66
N GLU A 221 -118.87 78.39 -1.09
CA GLU A 221 -117.94 79.47 -1.39
C GLU A 221 -117.86 80.53 -0.26
N VAL A 222 -116.63 80.93 0.15
CA VAL A 222 -116.09 82.29 0.54
C VAL A 222 -116.70 82.97 1.82
N PRO A 223 -116.06 83.91 2.62
CA PRO A 223 -114.81 84.71 2.51
C PRO A 223 -113.87 84.82 3.77
N GLU A 224 -112.69 85.42 3.59
CA GLU A 224 -111.79 86.03 4.61
C GLU A 224 -112.34 87.39 5.16
N PRO A 225 -111.74 88.13 6.14
CA PRO A 225 -110.85 87.89 7.32
C PRO A 225 -111.47 88.58 8.61
N PRO A 226 -110.80 89.02 9.72
CA PRO A 226 -109.41 88.92 10.17
C PRO A 226 -109.16 88.49 11.64
N GLU A 227 -107.88 88.25 11.90
CA GLU A 227 -107.11 88.47 13.13
C GLU A 227 -107.10 87.48 14.32
N ASN A 228 -105.85 87.09 14.63
CA ASN A 228 -105.23 86.86 15.93
C ASN A 228 -105.52 85.56 16.69
N ALA A 229 -104.66 84.54 16.46
CA ALA A 229 -103.73 84.01 17.47
C ALA A 229 -103.12 82.67 17.02
N GLU A 230 -101.98 82.67 16.30
CA GLU A 230 -101.16 81.45 16.24
C GLU A 230 -99.67 81.73 15.95
N LEU A 231 -99.04 82.49 16.86
CA LEU A 231 -97.63 82.87 16.79
C LEU A 231 -96.63 81.74 17.16
N ALA A 232 -97.07 80.48 17.29
CA ALA A 232 -96.22 79.37 17.77
C ALA A 232 -95.79 78.38 16.67
N ALA A 233 -96.59 78.16 15.62
CA ALA A 233 -96.27 77.19 14.58
C ALA A 233 -95.37 77.77 13.47
N LEU A 234 -95.55 79.05 13.14
CA LEU A 234 -94.71 79.75 12.16
C LEU A 234 -93.27 79.88 12.64
N ASN A 235 -93.06 80.10 13.94
CA ASN A 235 -91.72 80.15 14.55
C ASN A 235 -90.97 78.82 14.48
N LYS A 236 -91.64 77.65 14.47
CA LYS A 236 -90.96 76.34 14.38
C LYS A 236 -90.55 75.97 12.95
N LYS A 237 -91.31 76.39 11.94
CA LYS A 237 -90.93 76.26 10.52
C LYS A 237 -89.89 77.29 10.10
N VAL A 238 -90.01 78.55 10.58
CA VAL A 238 -88.99 79.58 10.39
C VAL A 238 -87.71 79.24 11.15
N ALA A 239 -87.77 78.64 12.34
CA ALA A 239 -86.57 78.17 13.06
C ALA A 239 -85.90 76.96 12.40
N LYS A 240 -86.64 75.97 11.86
CA LYS A 240 -86.03 74.87 11.08
C LYS A 240 -85.44 75.35 9.76
N SER A 241 -86.09 76.30 9.09
CA SER A 241 -85.56 76.96 7.90
C SER A 241 -84.31 77.78 8.23
N ALA A 242 -84.33 78.57 9.30
CA ALA A 242 -83.18 79.33 9.79
C ALA A 242 -82.03 78.43 10.26
N TRP A 243 -82.31 77.25 10.83
CA TRP A 243 -81.29 76.28 11.25
C TRP A 243 -80.66 75.57 10.05
N ASN A 244 -81.44 75.23 9.03
CA ASN A 244 -80.91 74.70 7.76
C ASN A 244 -80.11 75.75 7.00
N ILE A 245 -80.58 77.00 6.94
CA ILE A 245 -79.86 78.12 6.34
C ILE A 245 -78.58 78.43 7.14
N ALA A 246 -78.60 78.35 8.47
CA ALA A 246 -77.42 78.54 9.31
C ALA A 246 -76.42 77.39 9.18
N LYS A 247 -76.88 76.14 9.05
CA LYS A 247 -76.05 74.97 8.76
C LYS A 247 -75.43 75.07 7.37
N GLU A 248 -76.20 75.51 6.38
CA GLU A 248 -75.74 75.72 5.01
C GLU A 248 -74.76 76.90 4.94
N LYS A 249 -75.03 78.02 5.61
CA LYS A 249 -74.08 79.14 5.79
C LYS A 249 -72.82 78.72 6.56
N ALA A 250 -72.92 77.87 7.57
CA ALA A 250 -71.77 77.38 8.31
C ALA A 250 -70.94 76.42 7.46
N SER A 251 -71.57 75.54 6.66
CA SER A 251 -70.85 74.72 5.69
C SER A 251 -70.20 75.57 4.60
N VAL A 252 -70.92 76.56 4.04
CA VAL A 252 -70.38 77.50 3.06
C VAL A 252 -69.22 78.30 3.66
N LYS A 253 -69.32 78.72 4.92
CA LYS A 253 -68.24 79.43 5.62
C LYS A 253 -67.04 78.51 5.88
N MET A 254 -67.24 77.24 6.25
CA MET A 254 -66.15 76.26 6.35
C MET A 254 -65.51 75.95 4.98
N TYR A 255 -66.30 75.94 3.91
CA TYR A 255 -65.77 75.80 2.55
C TYR A 255 -65.01 77.05 2.13
N LEU A 256 -65.48 78.26 2.47
CA LEU A 256 -64.78 79.52 2.22
C LEU A 256 -63.48 79.61 3.01
N GLU A 257 -63.48 79.25 4.30
CA GLU A 257 -62.26 79.22 5.13
C GLU A 257 -61.26 78.18 4.61
N LYS A 258 -61.73 77.03 4.10
CA LYS A 258 -60.87 76.06 3.41
C LYS A 258 -60.31 76.62 2.10
N VAL A 259 -61.11 77.34 1.31
CA VAL A 259 -60.67 77.97 0.07
C VAL A 259 -59.66 79.07 0.37
N GLU A 260 -59.88 79.90 1.40
CA GLU A 260 -58.92 80.93 1.85
C GLU A 260 -57.62 80.29 2.36
N MET A 261 -57.70 79.19 3.13
CA MET A 261 -56.51 78.44 3.55
C MET A 261 -55.75 77.85 2.36
N TYR A 262 -56.46 77.30 1.38
CA TYR A 262 -55.82 76.79 0.17
C TYR A 262 -55.23 77.92 -0.66
N GLU A 263 -55.92 79.05 -0.84
CA GLU A 263 -55.40 80.25 -1.51
C GLU A 263 -54.16 80.81 -0.80
N GLU A 264 -54.14 80.84 0.53
CA GLU A 264 -52.97 81.29 1.29
C GLU A 264 -51.79 80.32 1.16
N ALA A 265 -52.06 79.00 1.17
CA ALA A 265 -51.04 77.99 0.91
C ALA A 265 -50.51 78.07 -0.54
N PHE A 266 -51.39 78.28 -1.52
CA PHE A 266 -51.01 78.46 -2.93
C PHE A 266 -50.18 79.72 -3.14
N ARG A 267 -50.53 80.84 -2.49
CA ARG A 267 -49.74 82.08 -2.56
C ARG A 267 -48.34 81.92 -2.00
N LYS A 268 -48.19 81.17 -0.89
CA LYS A 268 -46.88 80.82 -0.32
C LYS A 268 -46.07 79.91 -1.24
N ILE A 269 -46.74 78.99 -1.96
CA ILE A 269 -46.09 78.11 -2.93
C ILE A 269 -45.69 78.90 -4.17
N GLU A 270 -46.56 79.77 -4.72
CA GLU A 270 -46.28 80.65 -5.85
C GLU A 270 -45.11 81.60 -5.56
N GLU A 271 -45.04 82.18 -4.36
CA GLU A 271 -43.93 83.03 -3.93
C GLU A 271 -42.60 82.25 -3.81
N ALA A 272 -42.66 80.96 -3.50
CA ALA A 272 -41.48 80.10 -3.36
C ALA A 272 -41.02 79.45 -4.68
N THR A 273 -41.95 79.14 -5.60
CA THR A 273 -41.67 78.41 -6.85
C THR A 273 -41.68 79.31 -8.09
N GLY A 274 -42.35 80.48 -8.05
CA GLY A 274 -42.43 81.45 -9.13
C GLY A 274 -43.33 81.05 -10.30
N ILE A 275 -44.15 80.01 -10.15
CA ILE A 275 -45.05 79.48 -11.18
C ILE A 275 -46.48 79.98 -10.90
N SER A 276 -46.99 80.86 -11.76
CA SER A 276 -48.31 81.50 -11.60
C SER A 276 -49.48 80.71 -12.20
N ASP A 277 -49.22 79.64 -12.95
CA ASP A 277 -50.26 78.78 -13.52
C ASP A 277 -50.53 77.56 -12.61
N ILE A 278 -51.77 77.47 -12.12
CA ILE A 278 -52.23 76.45 -11.16
C ILE A 278 -52.13 75.05 -11.76
N ASP A 279 -52.47 74.89 -13.04
CA ASP A 279 -52.44 73.58 -13.70
C ASP A 279 -51.00 73.10 -13.90
N GLU A 280 -50.06 74.01 -14.15
CA GLU A 280 -48.63 73.70 -14.26
C GLU A 280 -48.01 73.36 -12.90
N LEU A 281 -48.42 74.05 -11.82
CA LEU A 281 -48.00 73.75 -10.46
C LEU A 281 -48.48 72.35 -10.01
N VAL A 282 -49.74 72.01 -10.26
CA VAL A 282 -50.27 70.68 -9.92
C VAL A 282 -49.56 69.59 -10.72
N LYS A 283 -49.31 69.83 -12.01
CA LYS A 283 -48.58 68.86 -12.85
C LYS A 283 -47.15 68.64 -12.36
N THR A 284 -46.41 69.70 -12.07
CA THR A 284 -45.04 69.61 -11.53
C THR A 284 -45.00 68.98 -10.15
N PHE A 285 -46.00 69.23 -9.30
CA PHE A 285 -46.13 68.58 -8.00
C PHE A 285 -46.42 67.08 -8.12
N VAL A 286 -47.32 66.68 -9.02
CA VAL A 286 -47.61 65.26 -9.29
C VAL A 286 -46.38 64.56 -9.87
N GLU A 287 -45.64 65.20 -10.78
CA GLU A 287 -44.39 64.66 -11.31
C GLU A 287 -43.32 64.53 -10.22
N ALA A 288 -43.17 65.53 -9.34
CA ALA A 288 -42.26 65.47 -8.21
C ALA A 288 -42.68 64.40 -7.18
N GLU A 289 -43.98 64.23 -6.92
CA GLU A 289 -44.49 63.20 -6.02
C GLU A 289 -44.30 61.80 -6.61
N MET A 290 -44.51 61.62 -7.92
CA MET A 290 -44.20 60.36 -8.62
C MET A 290 -42.71 60.04 -8.58
N GLN A 291 -41.84 61.03 -8.77
CA GLN A 291 -40.40 60.87 -8.63
C GLN A 291 -40.01 60.52 -7.19
N ASN A 292 -40.63 61.17 -6.20
CA ASN A 292 -40.38 60.89 -4.79
C ASN A 292 -40.88 59.49 -4.39
N TYR A 293 -42.03 59.06 -4.91
CA TYR A 293 -42.55 57.71 -4.72
C TYR A 293 -41.65 56.66 -5.37
N SER A 294 -41.15 56.93 -6.57
CA SER A 294 -40.14 56.08 -7.24
C SER A 294 -38.88 55.98 -6.39
N LEU A 295 -38.35 57.12 -5.92
CA LEU A 295 -37.17 57.16 -5.08
C LEU A 295 -37.38 56.40 -3.77
N PHE A 296 -38.53 56.56 -3.13
CA PHE A 296 -38.88 55.84 -1.90
C PHE A 296 -38.93 54.32 -2.12
N ASN A 297 -39.49 53.86 -3.24
CA ASN A 297 -39.46 52.44 -3.59
C ASN A 297 -38.02 51.95 -3.82
N THR A 298 -37.19 52.72 -4.53
CA THR A 298 -35.77 52.35 -4.72
C THR A 298 -35.00 52.31 -3.42
N VAL A 299 -35.29 53.20 -2.47
CA VAL A 299 -34.66 53.20 -1.14
C VAL A 299 -35.08 51.96 -0.35
N ASN A 300 -36.36 51.56 -0.42
CA ASN A 300 -36.83 50.33 0.22
C ASN A 300 -36.24 49.07 -0.43
N ASP A 301 -36.13 49.04 -1.75
CA ASP A 301 -35.51 47.93 -2.47
C ASP A 301 -34.02 47.82 -2.12
N LEU A 302 -33.30 48.94 -2.10
CA LEU A 302 -31.90 49.00 -1.68
C LEU A 302 -31.72 48.61 -0.21
N ALA A 303 -32.63 49.00 0.68
CA ALA A 303 -32.60 48.58 2.08
C ALA A 303 -32.82 47.05 2.21
N GLY A 304 -33.75 46.49 1.44
CA GLY A 304 -33.96 45.04 1.38
C GLY A 304 -32.76 44.29 0.81
N ASP A 305 -32.07 44.85 -0.18
CA ASP A 305 -30.85 44.27 -0.73
C ASP A 305 -29.66 44.41 0.23
N MET A 306 -29.60 45.49 1.01
CA MET A 306 -28.62 45.66 2.08
C MET A 306 -28.79 44.58 3.16
N GLU A 307 -30.02 44.31 3.61
CA GLU A 307 -30.29 43.23 4.57
C GLU A 307 -29.91 41.85 4.03
N LYS A 308 -30.20 41.57 2.74
CA LYS A 308 -29.79 40.31 2.10
C LYS A 308 -28.27 40.18 2.03
N LEU A 309 -27.57 41.24 1.64
CA LEU A 309 -26.12 41.24 1.55
C LEU A 309 -25.48 41.09 2.93
N GLU A 310 -26.01 41.75 3.96
CA GLU A 310 -25.56 41.56 5.35
C GLU A 310 -25.77 40.12 5.83
N GLN A 311 -26.91 39.50 5.49
CA GLN A 311 -27.18 38.10 5.79
C GLN A 311 -26.16 37.18 5.10
N GLN A 312 -25.88 37.41 3.81
CA GLN A 312 -24.86 36.65 3.07
C GLN A 312 -23.46 36.83 3.65
N ILE A 313 -23.09 38.06 4.03
CA ILE A 313 -21.80 38.34 4.69
C ILE A 313 -21.70 37.56 6.00
N ASN A 314 -22.76 37.53 6.81
CA ASN A 314 -22.78 36.81 8.07
C ASN A 314 -22.71 35.28 7.86
N GLU A 315 -23.39 34.76 6.85
CA GLU A 315 -23.34 33.33 6.50
C GLU A 315 -21.95 32.91 6.04
N ILE A 316 -21.32 33.70 5.14
CA ILE A 316 -19.95 33.46 4.68
C ILE A 316 -18.96 33.57 5.86
N LYS A 317 -19.10 34.56 6.75
CA LYS A 317 -18.25 34.68 7.94
C LYS A 317 -18.37 33.46 8.86
N ALA A 318 -19.59 32.96 9.08
CA ALA A 318 -19.82 31.76 9.87
C ALA A 318 -19.20 30.51 9.21
N GLU A 319 -19.23 30.43 7.88
CA GLU A 319 -18.59 29.36 7.13
C GLU A 319 -17.05 29.44 7.21
N ILE A 320 -16.47 30.64 7.10
CA ILE A 320 -15.03 30.86 7.31
C ILE A 320 -14.59 30.42 8.71
N GLU A 321 -15.34 30.75 9.76
CA GLU A 321 -15.03 30.28 11.12
C GLU A 321 -15.07 28.75 11.24
N LYS A 322 -16.07 28.09 10.63
CA LYS A 322 -16.16 26.63 10.62
C LYS A 322 -14.95 25.99 9.95
N TYR A 323 -14.53 26.51 8.80
CA TYR A 323 -13.36 26.01 8.08
C TYR A 323 -12.06 26.32 8.82
N LYS A 324 -11.93 27.50 9.45
CA LYS A 324 -10.76 27.84 10.26
C LYS A 324 -10.59 26.90 11.45
N ASN A 325 -11.70 26.57 12.14
CA ASN A 325 -11.69 25.63 13.26
C ASN A 325 -11.42 24.18 12.81
N HIS A 326 -11.99 23.75 11.67
CA HIS A 326 -11.68 22.44 11.10
C HIS A 326 -10.23 22.33 10.62
N GLY A 327 -9.70 23.36 9.96
CA GLY A 327 -8.32 23.44 9.50
C GLY A 327 -7.34 23.38 10.67
N PHE A 328 -7.61 24.13 11.75
CA PHE A 328 -6.74 24.13 12.93
C PHE A 328 -6.69 22.76 13.63
N SER A 329 -7.83 22.06 13.76
CA SER A 329 -7.87 20.72 14.37
C SER A 329 -7.14 19.68 13.51
N ALA A 330 -7.38 19.69 12.19
CA ALA A 330 -6.72 18.78 11.26
C ALA A 330 -5.21 19.03 11.16
N ASP A 331 -4.77 20.29 11.11
CA ASP A 331 -3.36 20.66 11.07
C ASP A 331 -2.65 20.28 12.37
N ASN A 332 -3.30 20.46 13.52
CA ASN A 332 -2.69 20.09 14.80
C ASN A 332 -2.56 18.56 14.96
N GLN A 333 -3.55 17.79 14.48
CA GLN A 333 -3.45 16.34 14.41
C GLN A 333 -2.36 15.88 13.45
N ARG A 334 -2.28 16.48 12.25
CA ARG A 334 -1.24 16.16 11.26
C ARG A 334 0.15 16.50 11.79
N LYS A 335 0.32 17.63 12.46
CA LYS A 335 1.58 18.05 13.08
C LYS A 335 1.99 17.11 14.21
N LYS A 336 1.03 16.65 15.03
CA LYS A 336 1.29 15.66 16.08
C LYS A 336 1.73 14.31 15.50
N GLN A 337 1.05 13.82 14.45
CA GLN A 337 1.42 12.59 13.75
C GLN A 337 2.79 12.70 13.09
N MET A 338 3.09 13.84 12.45
CA MET A 338 4.41 14.09 11.85
C MET A 338 5.51 14.02 12.90
N LYS A 339 5.34 14.70 14.04
CA LYS A 339 6.31 14.68 15.13
C LYS A 339 6.50 13.27 15.73
N GLU A 340 5.43 12.48 15.83
CA GLU A 340 5.52 11.10 16.30
C GLU A 340 6.26 10.19 15.29
N LEU A 341 6.01 10.38 13.99
CA LEU A 341 6.72 9.65 12.94
C LEU A 341 8.19 10.04 12.86
N GLU A 342 8.53 11.32 13.00
CA GLU A 342 9.92 11.80 13.09
C GLU A 342 10.65 11.16 14.28
N GLN A 343 10.02 11.12 15.45
CA GLN A 343 10.62 10.47 16.62
C GLN A 343 10.79 8.96 16.44
N LYS A 344 9.85 8.29 15.76
CA LYS A 344 9.98 6.85 15.45
C LYS A 344 11.09 6.61 14.42
N LEU A 345 11.21 7.49 13.42
CA LEU A 345 12.29 7.44 12.43
C LEU A 345 13.64 7.59 13.12
N GLU A 346 13.83 8.64 13.93
CA GLU A 346 15.09 8.89 14.64
C GLU A 346 15.48 7.72 15.56
N LYS A 347 14.51 7.16 16.29
CA LYS A 347 14.77 5.98 17.14
C LYS A 347 15.16 4.75 16.31
N THR A 348 14.53 4.55 15.16
CA THR A 348 14.81 3.40 14.28
C THR A 348 16.17 3.56 13.60
N GLU A 349 16.52 4.76 13.15
CA GLU A 349 17.83 5.09 12.59
C GLU A 349 18.95 4.89 13.60
N LYS A 350 18.77 5.34 14.85
CA LYS A 350 19.75 5.09 15.93
C LYS A 350 19.97 3.59 16.16
N LYS A 351 18.89 2.81 16.25
CA LYS A 351 18.98 1.35 16.39
C LYS A 351 19.66 0.71 15.17
N ALA A 352 19.34 1.15 13.96
CA ALA A 352 19.96 0.63 12.74
C ALA A 352 21.48 0.91 12.74
N TYR A 353 21.89 2.12 13.10
CA TYR A 353 23.30 2.49 13.22
C TYR A 353 24.03 1.67 14.29
N GLU A 354 23.39 1.42 15.44
CA GLU A 354 23.93 0.55 16.48
C GLU A 354 24.12 -0.89 15.98
N TYR A 355 23.13 -1.44 15.25
CA TYR A 355 23.23 -2.78 14.67
C TYR A 355 24.30 -2.87 13.58
N GLU A 356 24.43 -1.85 12.73
CA GLU A 356 25.44 -1.80 11.68
C GLU A 356 26.85 -1.72 12.28
N THR A 357 27.04 -0.89 13.31
CA THR A 357 28.32 -0.81 14.05
C THR A 357 28.65 -2.14 14.71
N ARG A 358 27.67 -2.80 15.37
CA ARG A 358 27.88 -4.13 15.97
C ARG A 358 28.20 -5.18 14.92
N TYR A 359 27.54 -5.14 13.77
CA TYR A 359 27.80 -6.06 12.67
C TYR A 359 29.22 -5.87 12.12
N ALA A 360 29.66 -4.63 11.90
CA ALA A 360 31.02 -4.32 11.45
C ALA A 360 32.08 -4.86 12.43
N ASN A 361 31.91 -4.61 13.73
CA ASN A 361 32.83 -5.11 14.76
C ASN A 361 32.86 -6.65 14.80
N ASN A 362 31.71 -7.30 14.71
CA ASN A 362 31.62 -8.76 14.68
C ASN A 362 32.24 -9.35 13.41
N GLN A 363 32.10 -8.67 12.27
CA GLN A 363 32.70 -9.07 11.01
C GLN A 363 34.24 -8.99 11.09
N GLU A 364 34.79 -7.91 11.66
CA GLU A 364 36.23 -7.76 11.89
C GLU A 364 36.77 -8.86 12.82
N MET A 365 36.03 -9.18 13.88
CA MET A 365 36.36 -10.28 14.78
C MET A 365 36.32 -11.64 14.07
N LEU A 366 35.31 -11.88 13.23
CA LEU A 366 35.20 -13.12 12.43
C LEU A 366 36.32 -13.24 11.42
N ASP A 367 36.73 -12.14 10.77
CA ASP A 367 37.82 -12.16 9.81
C ASP A 367 39.17 -12.41 10.50
N SER A 368 39.37 -11.84 11.70
CA SER A 368 40.52 -12.16 12.56
C SER A 368 40.53 -13.64 12.99
N LEU A 369 39.36 -14.18 13.33
CA LEU A 369 39.20 -15.60 13.68
C LEU A 369 39.51 -16.52 12.49
N LYS A 370 39.00 -16.21 11.29
CA LYS A 370 39.30 -16.95 10.06
C LYS A 370 40.80 -16.99 9.78
N ALA A 371 41.48 -15.85 9.92
CA ALA A 371 42.93 -15.78 9.75
C ALA A 371 43.67 -16.68 10.75
N GLY A 372 43.29 -16.65 12.03
CA GLY A 372 43.87 -17.51 13.06
C GLY A 372 43.60 -19.01 12.82
N ILE A 373 42.39 -19.37 12.39
CA ILE A 373 42.04 -20.76 12.06
C ILE A 373 42.84 -21.22 10.84
N GLN A 374 43.02 -20.36 9.83
CA GLN A 374 43.82 -20.68 8.66
C GLN A 374 45.29 -20.93 9.02
N GLU A 375 45.89 -20.08 9.86
CA GLU A 375 47.26 -20.26 10.36
C GLU A 375 47.40 -21.59 11.11
N LEU A 376 46.44 -21.93 11.98
CA LEU A 376 46.44 -23.21 12.71
C LEU A 376 46.29 -24.42 11.78
N PHE A 377 45.41 -24.32 10.78
CA PHE A 377 45.19 -25.38 9.79
C PHE A 377 46.46 -25.68 8.99
N GLU A 378 47.16 -24.62 8.55
CA GLU A 378 48.44 -24.71 7.83
C GLU A 378 49.55 -25.27 8.74
N ARG A 379 49.67 -24.78 9.99
CA ARG A 379 50.71 -25.19 10.93
C ARG A 379 50.57 -26.64 11.39
N LEU A 380 49.34 -27.13 11.54
CA LEU A 380 49.07 -28.54 11.89
C LEU A 380 49.15 -29.48 10.67
N GLY A 381 49.35 -28.94 9.46
CA GLY A 381 49.43 -29.72 8.22
C GLY A 381 48.13 -30.48 7.93
N CYS A 382 46.99 -29.89 8.25
CA CYS A 382 45.70 -30.53 8.01
C CYS A 382 45.48 -30.67 6.50
N THR A 383 45.26 -31.90 6.02
CA THR A 383 44.97 -32.18 4.61
C THR A 383 43.48 -32.00 4.36
N LEU A 384 43.11 -31.04 3.51
CA LEU A 384 41.72 -30.86 3.09
C LEU A 384 41.24 -32.15 2.41
N ASN A 385 40.25 -32.83 3.00
CA ASN A 385 39.71 -34.05 2.41
C ASN A 385 39.15 -33.72 1.01
N PRO A 386 39.60 -34.38 -0.08
CA PRO A 386 39.16 -34.09 -1.45
C PRO A 386 37.68 -34.39 -1.73
N HIS A 387 36.93 -34.88 -0.73
CA HIS A 387 35.55 -35.33 -0.85
C HIS A 387 34.50 -34.43 -0.17
N SER A 388 34.87 -33.27 0.38
CA SER A 388 33.85 -32.27 0.72
C SER A 388 33.60 -31.38 -0.48
N ASP A 389 32.36 -31.31 -0.95
CA ASP A 389 31.82 -30.52 -2.08
C ASP A 389 32.06 -28.98 -2.02
N VAL A 390 32.99 -28.52 -1.19
CA VAL A 390 33.38 -27.12 -1.02
C VAL A 390 34.53 -26.78 -1.98
N LEU A 391 34.33 -27.05 -3.27
CA LEU A 391 35.29 -26.70 -4.34
C LEU A 391 34.81 -25.45 -5.09
N GLY A 392 34.46 -24.41 -4.35
CA GLY A 392 34.01 -23.14 -4.91
C GLY A 392 34.98 -21.98 -4.72
N ASN A 393 35.69 -21.91 -3.58
CA ASN A 393 36.64 -20.84 -3.28
C ASN A 393 37.77 -21.35 -2.39
N PRO A 394 39.05 -21.07 -2.72
CA PRO A 394 40.17 -21.36 -1.84
C PRO A 394 40.17 -20.37 -0.67
N GLY A 395 39.55 -20.76 0.45
CA GLY A 395 39.53 -19.96 1.67
C GLY A 395 38.50 -20.41 2.70
N ILE A 396 38.70 -20.01 3.94
CA ILE A 396 37.73 -20.20 5.02
C ILE A 396 36.61 -19.17 4.84
N THR A 397 35.39 -19.61 4.57
CA THR A 397 34.16 -18.82 4.45
C THR A 397 33.25 -19.09 5.65
N ASP A 398 32.33 -18.18 5.96
CA ASP A 398 31.45 -18.29 7.15
C ASP A 398 30.71 -19.63 7.23
N SER A 399 30.35 -20.22 6.09
CA SER A 399 29.68 -21.52 5.99
C SER A 399 30.59 -22.72 6.25
N ASN A 400 31.91 -22.58 6.11
CA ASN A 400 32.88 -23.67 6.21
C ASN A 400 33.78 -23.58 7.47
N ILE A 401 33.78 -22.45 8.21
CA ILE A 401 34.59 -22.25 9.44
C ILE A 401 34.49 -23.44 10.41
N LEU A 402 33.27 -23.90 10.69
CA LEU A 402 33.02 -25.02 11.62
C LEU A 402 33.63 -26.34 11.13
N GLN A 403 33.62 -26.58 9.82
CA GLN A 403 34.18 -27.80 9.23
C GLN A 403 35.72 -27.79 9.28
N TYR A 404 36.34 -26.63 9.05
CA TYR A 404 37.79 -26.46 9.23
C TYR A 404 38.20 -26.64 10.70
N MET A 405 37.44 -26.07 11.64
CA MET A 405 37.68 -26.27 13.08
C MET A 405 37.57 -27.74 13.51
N GLY A 406 36.57 -28.47 13.01
CA GLY A 406 36.41 -29.90 13.34
C GLY A 406 37.58 -30.76 12.84
N GLN A 407 38.14 -30.45 11.67
CA GLN A 407 39.33 -31.14 11.15
C GLN A 407 40.59 -30.80 11.95
N ILE A 408 40.74 -29.55 12.38
CA ILE A 408 41.81 -29.13 13.30
C ILE A 408 41.70 -29.90 14.61
N GLU A 409 40.50 -30.04 15.17
CA GLU A 409 40.26 -30.80 16.40
C GLU A 409 40.66 -32.27 16.24
N GLU A 410 40.22 -32.95 15.17
CA GLU A 410 40.55 -34.34 14.88
C GLU A 410 42.07 -34.56 14.76
N LYS A 411 42.76 -33.69 14.02
CA LYS A 411 44.21 -33.75 13.85
C LYS A 411 44.96 -33.44 15.14
N THR A 412 44.50 -32.45 15.91
CA THR A 412 45.09 -32.09 17.20
C THR A 412 44.98 -33.26 18.18
N ASN A 413 43.80 -33.89 18.28
CA ASN A 413 43.60 -35.08 19.11
C ASN A 413 44.48 -36.25 18.65
N SER A 414 44.63 -36.46 17.34
CA SER A 414 45.53 -37.48 16.80
C SER A 414 46.99 -37.26 17.18
N VAL A 415 47.49 -36.03 17.09
CA VAL A 415 48.86 -35.67 17.50
C VAL A 415 49.06 -35.87 19.00
N ILE A 416 48.08 -35.48 19.83
CA ILE A 416 48.11 -35.71 21.28
C ILE A 416 48.14 -37.21 21.60
N HIS A 417 47.32 -38.02 20.93
CA HIS A 417 47.34 -39.48 21.09
C HIS A 417 48.68 -40.08 20.69
N GLN A 418 49.29 -39.63 19.60
CA GLN A 418 50.59 -40.10 19.14
C GLN A 418 51.71 -39.73 20.13
N TYR A 419 51.70 -38.51 20.65
CA TYR A 419 52.63 -38.06 21.68
C TYR A 419 52.51 -38.88 22.98
N ASN A 420 51.28 -39.14 23.44
CA ASN A 420 51.02 -39.98 24.62
C ASN A 420 51.45 -41.45 24.41
N SER A 421 51.39 -41.94 23.17
CA SER A 421 51.81 -43.31 22.81
C SER A 421 53.33 -43.46 22.75
N LEU A 422 54.05 -42.39 22.38
CA LEU A 422 55.51 -42.35 22.32
C LEU A 422 56.17 -42.10 23.68
N ASN A 423 55.42 -41.61 24.68
CA ASN A 423 55.92 -41.30 26.02
C ASN A 423 55.10 -42.02 27.13
N PRO A 424 55.09 -43.37 27.18
CA PRO A 424 54.28 -44.13 28.13
C PRO A 424 54.68 -43.92 29.61
N MET A 425 55.89 -43.42 29.88
CA MET A 425 56.41 -43.17 31.23
C MET A 425 55.97 -41.83 31.85
N ASN A 426 55.27 -40.96 31.11
CA ASN A 426 54.59 -39.78 31.68
C ASN A 426 53.06 -39.92 31.67
N SER A 427 52.54 -41.10 31.32
CA SER A 427 51.12 -41.33 31.06
C SER A 427 50.29 -41.67 32.31
N GLN A 428 50.83 -41.50 33.52
CA GLN A 428 50.10 -41.74 34.77
C GLN A 428 49.48 -40.48 35.41
N THR A 429 49.61 -39.29 34.81
CA THR A 429 49.04 -38.05 35.41
C THR A 429 48.00 -37.32 34.56
N LEU A 430 47.58 -37.83 33.40
CA LEU A 430 46.59 -37.15 32.55
C LEU A 430 45.35 -37.97 32.18
N SER A 431 45.27 -39.23 32.62
CA SER A 431 44.05 -40.02 32.51
C SER A 431 43.38 -40.10 33.88
N MET A 432 42.78 -38.99 34.33
CA MET A 432 41.71 -38.88 35.34
C MET A 432 41.60 -37.40 35.73
N THR A 433 40.80 -36.62 35.00
CA THR A 433 39.91 -35.57 35.52
C THR A 433 39.28 -34.85 34.34
N THR A 434 38.04 -35.22 34.04
CA THR A 434 37.06 -34.22 33.64
C THR A 434 37.02 -33.16 34.76
N SER A 435 37.07 -31.87 34.40
CA SER A 435 37.06 -30.68 35.29
C SER A 435 38.41 -30.21 35.90
N ALA A 436 39.30 -29.64 35.10
CA ALA A 436 40.11 -28.43 35.41
C ALA A 436 41.17 -28.18 34.31
N PRO A 437 41.47 -26.92 33.94
CA PRO A 437 42.45 -26.61 32.90
C PRO A 437 43.90 -26.72 33.42
N PRO A 438 44.88 -27.17 32.60
CA PRO A 438 46.28 -27.31 33.01
C PRO A 438 47.02 -25.96 33.08
N PRO A 439 48.15 -25.86 33.82
CA PRO A 439 48.87 -24.62 34.03
C PRO A 439 49.65 -24.16 32.78
N LEU A 440 49.63 -22.85 32.55
CA LEU A 440 50.23 -22.16 31.41
C LEU A 440 51.77 -22.18 31.45
N LEU A 441 52.40 -22.66 30.38
CA LEU A 441 53.81 -22.41 30.05
C LEU A 441 53.97 -21.02 29.40
N PRO A 442 55.15 -20.39 29.50
CA PRO A 442 55.35 -18.98 29.15
C PRO A 442 55.27 -18.73 27.64
N THR A 443 54.67 -17.59 27.34
CA THR A 443 54.15 -17.11 26.06
C THR A 443 55.21 -16.66 25.07
N SER A 444 55.02 -17.01 23.79
CA SER A 444 55.32 -16.10 22.67
C SER A 444 54.30 -16.38 21.56
N ASN A 445 53.53 -15.35 21.19
CA ASN A 445 52.41 -15.35 20.24
C ASN A 445 51.09 -15.95 20.77
N ARG A 446 50.35 -15.15 21.57
CA ARG A 446 48.88 -15.27 21.67
C ARG A 446 48.25 -14.29 20.70
N ILE A 447 47.33 -14.76 19.87
CA ILE A 447 46.32 -13.91 19.24
C ILE A 447 45.41 -13.46 20.39
N ALA A 448 45.49 -12.18 20.79
CA ALA A 448 44.62 -11.61 21.80
C ALA A 448 43.25 -11.34 21.18
N LEU A 449 42.37 -12.34 21.21
CA LEU A 449 40.94 -12.13 21.00
C LEU A 449 40.36 -11.59 22.31
N ASP A 450 40.21 -10.27 22.37
CA ASP A 450 39.40 -9.65 23.43
C ASP A 450 37.94 -9.87 23.04
N LEU A 451 37.31 -10.89 23.63
CA LEU A 451 35.89 -11.14 23.40
C LEU A 451 35.11 -9.92 23.92
N PRO A 452 34.22 -9.31 23.11
CA PRO A 452 33.31 -8.32 23.63
C PRO A 452 32.53 -8.93 24.79
N SER A 453 32.59 -8.28 25.96
CA SER A 453 31.76 -8.66 27.11
C SER A 453 30.32 -8.67 26.63
N VAL A 454 29.73 -9.87 26.53
CA VAL A 454 28.29 -10.02 26.31
C VAL A 454 27.63 -9.29 27.48
N PRO A 455 26.95 -8.14 27.26
CA PRO A 455 26.17 -7.55 28.33
C PRO A 455 25.10 -8.57 28.67
N ASP A 456 24.87 -8.76 29.97
CA ASP A 456 23.79 -9.56 30.51
C ASP A 456 22.52 -9.38 29.67
N LYS A 457 21.77 -10.49 29.53
CA LYS A 457 20.44 -10.49 28.95
C LYS A 457 19.58 -9.45 29.69
N ASP A 458 19.60 -8.22 29.21
CA ASP A 458 18.53 -7.28 29.46
C ASP A 458 17.29 -7.97 28.92
N LYS A 459 16.38 -8.21 29.86
CA LYS A 459 15.07 -8.81 29.64
C LYS A 459 14.56 -8.27 28.32
N ALA A 460 14.42 -9.17 27.35
CA ALA A 460 13.53 -8.93 26.24
C ALA A 460 12.20 -8.57 26.90
N ASP A 461 11.85 -7.30 26.89
CA ASP A 461 10.45 -6.92 26.94
C ASP A 461 9.85 -7.69 25.77
N ASP A 462 9.05 -8.70 26.11
CA ASP A 462 8.15 -9.42 25.22
C ASP A 462 7.09 -8.42 24.69
N GLU A 463 7.52 -7.36 24.01
CA GLU A 463 6.75 -6.75 22.95
C GLU A 463 7.22 -7.43 21.68
N GLU A 464 6.55 -8.52 21.38
CA GLU A 464 6.34 -9.09 20.05
C GLU A 464 6.67 -8.04 18.98
N THR A 465 7.91 -8.04 18.51
CA THR A 465 8.33 -7.30 17.33
C THR A 465 7.50 -7.86 16.20
N SER A 466 6.33 -7.27 15.99
CA SER A 466 5.49 -7.53 14.85
C SER A 466 6.34 -7.13 13.65
N LEU A 467 6.95 -8.12 13.01
CA LEU A 467 7.47 -8.00 11.66
C LEU A 467 6.43 -7.20 10.86
N PRO A 468 6.84 -6.22 10.04
CA PRO A 468 5.91 -5.48 9.22
C PRO A 468 5.07 -6.49 8.44
N MET A 469 3.79 -6.60 8.80
CA MET A 469 2.92 -7.66 8.31
C MET A 469 2.96 -7.70 6.80
N THR A 470 3.20 -8.89 6.24
CA THR A 470 3.09 -9.05 4.79
C THR A 470 1.66 -8.74 4.36
N VAL A 471 1.47 -8.27 3.12
CA VAL A 471 0.15 -7.93 2.56
C VAL A 471 -0.86 -9.08 2.70
N LYS A 472 -0.38 -10.33 2.71
CA LYS A 472 -1.20 -11.52 2.98
C LYS A 472 -1.71 -11.60 4.42
N GLU A 473 -0.89 -11.27 5.41
CA GLU A 473 -1.25 -11.28 6.83
C GLU A 473 -2.22 -10.14 7.17
N MET A 474 -2.02 -8.94 6.62
CA MET A 474 -2.99 -7.84 6.75
C MET A 474 -4.36 -8.18 6.14
N LYS A 475 -4.37 -8.89 5.00
CA LYS A 475 -5.59 -9.34 4.34
C LYS A 475 -6.31 -10.42 5.16
N ALA A 476 -5.57 -11.35 5.76
CA ALA A 476 -6.12 -12.39 6.63
C ALA A 476 -6.75 -11.79 7.90
N ILE A 477 -6.09 -10.83 8.54
CA ILE A 477 -6.63 -10.16 9.75
C ILE A 477 -7.87 -9.32 9.42
N SER A 478 -7.87 -8.63 8.27
CA SER A 478 -9.03 -7.85 7.81
C SER A 478 -10.23 -8.75 7.50
N MET A 479 -10.01 -9.92 6.90
CA MET A 479 -11.07 -10.90 6.65
C MET A 479 -11.60 -11.49 7.96
N LYS A 480 -10.73 -11.81 8.92
CA LYS A 480 -11.14 -12.34 10.23
C LYS A 480 -11.97 -11.32 11.04
N LYS A 481 -11.62 -10.03 11.00
CA LYS A 481 -12.42 -8.96 11.61
C LYS A 481 -13.77 -8.75 10.92
N LEU A 482 -13.85 -8.98 9.61
CA LEU A 482 -15.13 -8.94 8.87
C LEU A 482 -16.03 -10.13 9.24
N GLU A 483 -15.47 -11.32 9.41
CA GLU A 483 -16.20 -12.51 9.87
C GLU A 483 -16.71 -12.35 11.31
N GLU A 484 -15.86 -11.88 12.24
CA GLU A 484 -16.27 -11.59 13.62
C GLU A 484 -17.34 -10.49 13.70
N GLY A 485 -17.28 -9.50 12.80
CA GLY A 485 -18.30 -8.46 12.67
C GLY A 485 -19.63 -8.97 12.11
N CYS A 486 -19.58 -9.96 11.21
CA CYS A 486 -20.77 -10.64 10.67
C CYS A 486 -21.42 -11.56 11.71
N ASP A 487 -20.64 -12.27 12.52
CA ASP A 487 -21.17 -13.14 13.58
C ASP A 487 -21.78 -12.34 14.74
N LYS A 488 -21.21 -11.19 15.07
CA LYS A 488 -21.83 -10.26 16.04
C LYS A 488 -23.17 -9.69 15.53
N ARG A 489 -23.33 -9.45 14.23
CA ARG A 489 -24.62 -9.02 13.65
C ARG A 489 -25.65 -10.13 13.57
N LYS A 490 -25.24 -11.40 13.48
CA LYS A 490 -26.16 -12.55 13.54
C LYS A 490 -26.65 -12.86 14.95
N LYS A 491 -25.90 -12.50 16.00
CA LYS A 491 -26.32 -12.63 17.40
C LYS A 491 -27.27 -11.54 17.92
N PHE A 492 -27.47 -10.47 17.15
CA PHE A 492 -28.34 -9.33 17.50
C PHE A 492 -29.59 -9.24 16.60
N LYS A 493 -29.96 -10.33 15.91
CA LYS A 493 -31.21 -10.46 15.16
C LYS A 493 -32.08 -11.55 15.73
#